data_AF-A0A1S7R7L5-F1
#
_entry.id   AF-A0A1S7R7L5-F1
#
_cell.length_a   1.000
_cell.length_b   1.000
_cell.length_c   1.000
_cell.angle_alpha   90.00
_cell.angle_beta   90.00
_cell.angle_gamma   90.00
#
_symmetry.space_group_name_H-M   'P 1'
#
loop_
_entity.id
_entity.type
_entity.pdbx_description
1 polymer ?
#
loop_
_entity_poly.entity_id
_entity_poly.type
_entity_poly.pdbx_seq_one_letter_code
_entity_poly.pdbx_strand_id
1 'polypeptide(L)'
;MRQTSNQSKILVFLPQAAAAMVVGKLAECGYVAVAVSTVPEAFDALRSKDFAFAVTTRPDIDLVRNIRAIPVINIEVFFHNSTAGGDASKRFDSKAFLERVGFLANPVPARPNSGSGQTASAQIQVAWKPRWWSIAANALRLPRYRKGLMDVQS
;
A
#
# COMPACT_ATOMS: atom_id res chain seq x y z
N MET A 1 27.19 -2.30 -21.42
CA MET A 1 26.72 -2.78 -20.11
C MET A 1 25.31 -2.25 -19.90
N ARG A 2 24.27 -3.08 -20.01
CA ARG A 2 22.89 -2.63 -19.80
C ARG A 2 22.58 -2.73 -18.31
N GLN A 3 22.53 -1.59 -17.65
CA GLN A 3 21.99 -1.48 -16.30
C GLN A 3 20.46 -1.59 -16.47
N THR A 4 19.94 -2.82 -16.44
CA THR A 4 18.48 -3.04 -16.39
C THR A 4 18.05 -2.54 -15.02
N SER A 5 17.48 -1.34 -14.97
CA SER A 5 16.75 -0.87 -13.80
C SER A 5 15.66 -1.92 -13.53
N ASN A 6 15.87 -2.76 -12.51
CA ASN A 6 14.89 -3.74 -12.04
C ASN A 6 13.71 -2.98 -11.41
N GLN A 7 12.90 -2.32 -12.23
CA GLN A 7 11.62 -1.79 -11.81
C GLN A 7 10.72 -2.98 -11.53
N SER A 8 10.44 -3.21 -10.25
CA SER A 8 9.53 -4.27 -9.83
C SER A 8 8.12 -3.98 -10.37
N LYS A 9 7.44 -5.01 -10.86
CA LYS A 9 6.12 -4.88 -11.49
C LYS A 9 5.04 -4.69 -10.42
N ILE A 10 3.93 -4.05 -10.80
CA ILE A 10 2.70 -3.98 -10.02
C ILE A 10 1.72 -5.00 -10.56
N LEU A 11 1.16 -5.86 -9.71
CA LEU A 11 0.06 -6.73 -10.11
C LEU A 11 -1.26 -6.00 -9.90
N VAL A 12 -2.14 -5.97 -10.89
CA VAL A 12 -3.49 -5.43 -10.77
C VAL A 12 -4.48 -6.56 -10.98
N PHE A 13 -5.07 -7.06 -9.89
CA PHE A 13 -6.06 -8.12 -9.90
C PHE A 13 -7.46 -7.54 -9.69
N LEU A 14 -8.17 -7.29 -10.78
CA LEU A 14 -9.47 -6.63 -10.84
C LEU A 14 -10.29 -7.15 -12.03
N PRO A 15 -11.62 -6.93 -12.09
CA PRO A 15 -12.39 -7.17 -13.30
C PRO A 15 -11.77 -6.46 -14.51
N GLN A 16 -11.80 -7.10 -15.68
CA GLN A 16 -10.97 -6.74 -16.83
C GLN A 16 -11.03 -5.26 -17.21
N ALA A 17 -12.22 -4.66 -17.24
CA ALA A 17 -12.39 -3.23 -17.54
C ALA A 17 -11.70 -2.33 -16.50
N ALA A 18 -11.85 -2.64 -15.21
CA ALA A 18 -11.20 -1.90 -14.12
C ALA A 18 -9.69 -2.10 -14.12
N ALA A 19 -9.21 -3.33 -14.36
CA ALA A 19 -7.79 -3.63 -14.46
C ALA A 19 -7.12 -2.82 -15.58
N ALA A 20 -7.74 -2.77 -16.77
CA ALA A 20 -7.24 -2.00 -17.91
C ALA A 20 -7.14 -0.50 -17.60
N MET A 21 -8.17 0.08 -16.96
CA MET A 21 -8.14 1.49 -16.56
C MET A 21 -7.01 1.80 -15.57
N VAL A 22 -6.86 0.96 -14.54
CA VAL A 22 -5.82 1.15 -13.51
C VAL A 22 -4.43 0.99 -14.11
N VAL A 23 -4.21 -0.02 -14.96
CA VAL A 23 -2.93 -0.19 -15.66
C VAL A 23 -2.62 0.99 -16.57
N GLY A 24 -3.61 1.50 -17.33
CA GLY A 24 -3.45 2.70 -18.14
C GLY A 24 -3.00 3.91 -17.30
N LYS A 25 -3.67 4.14 -16.16
CA LYS A 25 -3.31 5.23 -15.24
C LYS A 25 -1.91 5.08 -14.64
N LEU A 26 -1.52 3.85 -14.29
CA LEU A 26 -0.18 3.55 -13.78
C LEU A 26 0.89 3.76 -14.85
N ALA A 27 0.62 3.37 -16.09
CA ALA A 27 1.52 3.54 -17.22
C ALA A 27 1.74 5.03 -17.57
N GLU A 28 0.69 5.85 -17.54
CA GLU A 28 0.79 7.32 -17.66
C GLU A 28 1.74 7.94 -16.62
N CYS A 29 1.87 7.29 -15.46
CA CYS A 29 2.73 7.73 -14.36
C CYS A 29 4.11 7.04 -14.36
N GLY A 30 4.44 6.25 -15.39
CA GLY A 30 5.74 5.58 -15.54
C GLY A 30 5.89 4.28 -14.73
N TYR A 31 4.81 3.72 -14.19
CA TYR A 31 4.86 2.43 -13.50
C TYR A 31 4.61 1.26 -14.44
N VAL A 32 5.34 0.17 -14.24
CA VAL A 32 5.13 -1.10 -14.96
C VAL A 32 4.12 -1.94 -14.19
N ALA A 33 2.97 -2.24 -14.81
CA ALA A 33 1.91 -3.02 -14.20
C ALA A 33 1.41 -4.14 -15.12
N VAL A 34 0.91 -5.23 -14.53
CA VAL A 34 0.30 -6.37 -15.21
C VAL A 34 -1.14 -6.49 -14.74
N ALA A 35 -2.09 -6.44 -15.67
CA ALA A 35 -3.50 -6.71 -15.40
C ALA A 35 -3.75 -8.23 -15.43
N VAL A 36 -4.43 -8.71 -14.40
CA VAL A 36 -5.02 -10.06 -14.34
C VAL A 36 -6.45 -9.92 -13.87
N SER A 37 -7.34 -10.77 -14.39
CA SER A 37 -8.78 -10.66 -14.15
C SER A 37 -9.42 -11.94 -13.66
N THR A 38 -8.67 -13.05 -13.67
CA THR A 38 -9.12 -14.35 -13.16
C THR A 38 -8.17 -14.87 -12.08
N VAL A 39 -8.70 -15.76 -11.23
CA VAL A 39 -7.91 -16.41 -10.18
C VAL A 39 -6.74 -17.23 -10.76
N PRO A 40 -6.92 -18.04 -11.82
CA PRO A 40 -5.80 -18.75 -12.45
C PRO A 40 -4.70 -17.81 -12.95
N GLU A 41 -5.05 -16.71 -13.61
CA GLU A 41 -4.07 -15.70 -14.05
C GLU A 41 -3.31 -15.08 -12.88
N ALA A 42 -4.01 -14.73 -11.80
CA ALA A 42 -3.39 -14.19 -10.59
C ALA A 42 -2.44 -15.20 -9.94
N PHE A 43 -2.82 -16.48 -9.90
CA PHE A 43 -1.99 -17.57 -9.38
C PHE A 43 -0.70 -17.73 -10.19
N ASP A 44 -0.82 -17.80 -11.51
CA ASP A 44 0.33 -17.95 -12.41
C ASP A 44 1.26 -16.73 -12.34
N ALA A 45 0.68 -15.52 -12.35
CA ALA A 45 1.44 -14.29 -12.25
C ALA A 45 2.22 -14.23 -10.92
N LEU A 46 1.56 -14.42 -9.77
CA LEU A 46 2.19 -14.26 -8.46
C LEU A 46 3.37 -15.22 -8.22
N ARG A 47 3.42 -16.37 -8.89
CA ARG A 47 4.54 -17.34 -8.81
C ARG A 47 5.82 -16.87 -9.50
N SER A 48 5.73 -15.93 -10.45
CA SER A 48 6.87 -15.44 -11.24
C SER A 48 7.88 -14.54 -10.49
N LYS A 49 7.63 -14.21 -9.21
CA LYS A 49 8.46 -13.39 -8.30
C LYS A 49 8.72 -11.92 -8.68
N ASP A 50 8.19 -11.41 -9.80
CA ASP A 50 8.49 -10.05 -10.29
C ASP A 50 7.69 -8.90 -9.66
N PHE A 51 6.73 -9.19 -8.80
CA PHE A 51 5.82 -8.17 -8.26
C PHE A 51 6.27 -7.58 -6.92
N ALA A 52 6.31 -6.25 -6.82
CA ALA A 52 6.57 -5.53 -5.56
C ALA A 52 5.34 -5.49 -4.65
N PHE A 53 4.14 -5.32 -5.23
CA PHE A 53 2.86 -5.32 -4.53
C PHE A 53 1.72 -5.60 -5.50
N ALA A 54 0.54 -5.85 -4.95
CA ALA A 54 -0.69 -6.04 -5.70
C ALA A 54 -1.73 -4.96 -5.41
N VAL A 55 -2.58 -4.65 -6.40
CA VAL A 55 -3.79 -3.85 -6.27
C VAL A 55 -4.98 -4.77 -6.52
N THR A 56 -5.93 -4.80 -5.59
CA THR A 56 -7.12 -5.66 -5.70
C THR A 56 -8.29 -5.11 -4.87
N THR A 57 -9.42 -5.83 -4.84
CA THR A 57 -10.59 -5.51 -4.01
C THR A 57 -10.52 -6.23 -2.66
N ARG A 58 -11.31 -5.81 -1.67
CA ARG A 58 -11.29 -6.43 -0.33
C ARG A 58 -11.49 -7.95 -0.32
N PRO A 59 -12.47 -8.53 -1.05
CA PRO A 59 -12.68 -9.98 -1.08
C PRO A 59 -11.46 -10.79 -1.50
N ASP A 60 -10.61 -10.21 -2.36
CA ASP A 60 -9.50 -10.91 -3.01
C ASP A 60 -8.16 -10.75 -2.28
N ILE A 61 -8.11 -9.96 -1.20
CA ILE A 61 -6.87 -9.70 -0.44
C ILE A 61 -6.27 -11.00 0.09
N ASP A 62 -7.10 -11.83 0.73
CA ASP A 62 -6.63 -13.08 1.33
C ASP A 62 -6.17 -14.06 0.26
N LEU A 63 -6.83 -14.09 -0.90
CA LEU A 63 -6.40 -14.89 -2.05
C LEU A 63 -4.99 -14.52 -2.49
N VAL A 64 -4.73 -13.22 -2.71
CA VAL A 64 -3.40 -12.75 -3.13
C VAL A 64 -2.34 -13.08 -2.08
N ARG A 65 -2.64 -12.82 -0.80
CA ARG A 65 -1.69 -13.04 0.32
C ARG A 65 -1.40 -14.51 0.57
N ASN A 66 -2.37 -15.40 0.35
CA ASN A 66 -2.20 -16.85 0.47
C ASN A 66 -1.31 -17.42 -0.64
N ILE A 67 -1.32 -16.82 -1.83
CA ILE A 67 -0.43 -17.22 -2.94
C ILE A 67 0.98 -16.64 -2.72
N ARG A 68 1.08 -15.37 -2.33
CA ARG A 68 2.36 -14.72 -2.06
C ARG A 68 2.25 -13.62 -1.01
N ALA A 69 3.17 -13.65 -0.04
CA ALA A 69 3.32 -12.62 0.98
C ALA A 69 3.94 -11.32 0.40
N ILE A 70 3.14 -10.55 -0.34
CA ILE A 70 3.48 -9.20 -0.80
C ILE A 70 2.49 -8.17 -0.24
N PRO A 71 2.86 -6.87 -0.18
CA PRO A 71 1.92 -5.81 0.12
C PRO A 71 0.73 -5.83 -0.85
N VAL A 72 -0.45 -5.52 -0.31
CA VAL A 72 -1.70 -5.44 -1.08
C VAL A 72 -2.37 -4.10 -0.81
N ILE A 73 -2.74 -3.41 -1.88
CA ILE A 73 -3.56 -2.20 -1.88
C ILE A 73 -5.01 -2.62 -2.16
N ASN A 74 -5.91 -2.34 -1.23
CA ASN A 74 -7.34 -2.39 -1.51
C ASN A 74 -7.73 -1.14 -2.31
N ILE A 75 -8.15 -1.27 -3.56
CA ILE A 75 -8.54 -0.13 -4.38
C ILE A 75 -9.83 0.55 -3.89
N GLU A 76 -10.70 -0.18 -3.20
CA GLU A 76 -12.01 0.31 -2.76
C GLU A 76 -11.89 1.46 -1.75
N VAL A 77 -10.76 1.56 -1.03
CA VAL A 77 -10.53 2.61 -0.02
C VAL A 77 -10.36 4.00 -0.63
N PHE A 78 -10.12 4.08 -1.94
CA PHE A 78 -9.99 5.34 -2.67
C PHE A 78 -11.30 5.78 -3.32
N PHE A 79 -12.40 5.06 -3.11
CA PHE A 79 -13.72 5.50 -3.55
C PHE A 79 -14.43 6.21 -2.40
N HIS A 80 -14.83 7.46 -2.63
CA HIS A 80 -15.53 8.28 -1.67
C HIS A 80 -16.90 8.69 -2.20
N ASN A 81 -17.89 8.79 -1.32
CA ASN A 81 -19.20 9.27 -1.70
C ASN A 81 -19.11 10.76 -2.05
N SER A 82 -19.56 11.15 -3.25
CA SER A 82 -19.72 12.57 -3.57
C SER A 82 -20.87 13.14 -2.75
N THR A 83 -20.60 14.08 -1.85
CA THR A 83 -21.64 14.77 -1.06
C THR A 83 -22.30 15.92 -1.82
N ALA A 84 -21.85 16.20 -3.05
CA ALA A 84 -22.35 17.28 -3.87
C ALA A 84 -23.49 16.81 -4.78
N GLY A 85 -24.73 16.92 -4.27
CA GLY A 85 -25.94 16.98 -5.09
C GLY A 85 -26.49 15.65 -5.60
N GLY A 86 -27.48 15.11 -4.88
CA GLY A 86 -28.59 14.30 -5.41
C GLY A 86 -28.31 12.86 -5.84
N ASP A 87 -27.11 12.56 -6.33
CA ASP A 87 -26.76 11.23 -6.83
C ASP A 87 -25.51 10.70 -6.12
N ALA A 88 -25.62 9.54 -5.48
CA ALA A 88 -24.58 8.94 -4.64
C ALA A 88 -23.45 8.32 -5.49
N SER A 89 -22.93 9.08 -6.45
CA SER A 89 -21.81 8.70 -7.29
C SER A 89 -20.54 8.59 -6.43
N LYS A 90 -19.89 7.42 -6.50
CA LYS A 90 -18.59 7.20 -5.87
C LYS A 90 -17.53 7.86 -6.73
N ARG A 91 -16.84 8.86 -6.18
CA ARG A 91 -15.67 9.50 -6.81
C ARG A 91 -14.41 8.74 -6.42
N PHE A 92 -13.57 8.44 -7.39
CA PHE A 92 -12.26 7.85 -7.15
C PHE A 92 -11.22 8.94 -6.86
N ASP A 93 -10.49 8.80 -5.75
CA ASP A 93 -9.35 9.65 -5.40
C ASP A 93 -8.06 9.11 -6.04
N SER A 94 -7.87 9.45 -7.31
CA SER A 94 -6.67 9.07 -8.07
C SER A 94 -5.37 9.59 -7.45
N LYS A 95 -5.41 10.72 -6.73
CA LYS A 95 -4.22 11.31 -6.13
C LYS A 95 -3.75 10.46 -4.96
N ALA A 96 -4.65 10.17 -4.02
CA ALA A 96 -4.34 9.30 -2.87
C ALA A 96 -3.90 7.90 -3.32
N PHE A 97 -4.51 7.36 -4.37
CA PHE A 97 -4.10 6.09 -4.97
C PHE A 97 -2.65 6.13 -5.47
N LEU A 98 -2.30 7.14 -6.28
CA LEU A 98 -0.95 7.25 -6.85
C LEU A 98 0.12 7.55 -5.79
N GLU A 99 -0.21 8.30 -4.73
CA GLU A 99 0.69 8.49 -3.59
C GLU A 99 0.99 7.16 -2.88
N ARG A 100 -0.03 6.31 -2.69
CA ARG A 100 0.16 4.98 -2.08
C ARG A 100 0.99 4.06 -2.96
N VAL A 101 0.78 4.11 -4.28
CA VAL A 101 1.58 3.38 -5.29
C VAL A 101 3.04 3.83 -5.23
N GLY A 102 3.30 5.14 -5.22
CA GLY A 102 4.66 5.68 -5.19
C GLY A 102 5.42 5.31 -3.91
N PHE A 103 4.72 5.25 -2.78
CA PHE A 103 5.29 4.79 -1.51
C PHE A 103 5.74 3.32 -1.56
N LEU A 104 4.96 2.43 -2.20
CA LEU A 104 5.29 1.01 -2.29
C LEU A 104 6.26 0.67 -3.42
N ALA A 105 6.27 1.46 -4.50
CA ALA A 105 7.18 1.29 -5.62
C ALA A 105 8.63 1.67 -5.28
N ASN A 106 8.83 2.53 -4.28
CA ASN A 106 10.14 2.96 -3.80
C ASN A 106 10.36 2.48 -2.35
N PRO A 107 10.67 1.18 -2.13
CA PRO A 107 11.01 0.73 -0.79
C PRO A 107 12.26 1.47 -0.34
N VAL A 108 12.10 2.38 0.63
CA VAL A 108 13.23 3.03 1.30
C VAL A 108 14.15 1.91 1.79
N PRO A 109 15.44 1.89 1.41
CA PRO A 109 16.35 0.86 1.87
C PRO A 109 16.30 0.84 3.39
N ALA A 110 15.97 -0.32 3.96
CA ALA A 110 15.93 -0.50 5.40
C ALA A 110 17.25 0.02 5.97
N ARG A 111 17.16 1.05 6.83
CA ARG A 111 18.29 1.65 7.52
C ARG A 111 19.16 0.50 8.04
N PRO A 112 20.46 0.43 7.69
CA PRO A 112 21.30 -0.64 8.19
C PRO A 112 21.27 -0.57 9.72
N ASN A 113 20.88 -1.69 10.34
CA ASN A 113 20.94 -1.86 11.79
C ASN A 113 22.32 -1.39 12.24
N SER A 114 22.35 -0.24 12.90
CA SER A 114 23.58 0.39 13.36
C SER A 114 24.02 -0.32 14.64
N GLY A 115 24.46 -1.57 14.47
CA GLY A 115 25.37 -2.20 15.40
C GLY A 115 26.76 -1.62 15.15
N SER A 116 27.31 -0.98 16.20
CA SER A 116 28.73 -0.64 16.39
C SER A 116 29.42 0.31 15.38
N GLY A 117 29.78 1.49 15.87
CA GLY A 117 31.17 1.99 15.81
C GLY A 117 31.70 2.64 14.51
N GLN A 118 31.86 3.97 14.58
CA GLN A 118 32.95 4.79 14.01
C GLN A 118 33.05 5.12 12.49
N THR A 119 32.98 6.45 12.29
CA THR A 119 33.75 7.36 11.41
C THR A 119 33.71 7.31 9.88
N ALA A 120 33.11 8.39 9.35
CA ALA A 120 33.55 9.27 8.26
C ALA A 120 33.68 8.70 6.82
N SER A 121 32.79 9.14 5.94
CA SER A 121 33.13 10.12 4.89
C SER A 121 31.90 10.47 4.05
N ALA A 122 31.96 11.64 3.42
CA ALA A 122 30.86 12.35 2.81
C ALA A 122 30.15 11.60 1.67
N GLN A 123 28.83 11.78 1.60
CA GLN A 123 28.17 12.05 0.33
C GLN A 123 26.84 12.77 0.57
N ILE A 124 26.82 14.03 0.13
CA ILE A 124 25.64 14.86 0.03
C ILE A 124 24.73 14.19 -1.00
N GLN A 125 23.67 13.51 -0.53
CA GLN A 125 22.51 13.24 -1.35
C GLN A 125 21.36 14.07 -0.80
N VAL A 126 20.87 14.96 -1.66
CA VAL A 126 19.79 15.89 -1.40
C VAL A 126 18.60 15.09 -0.87
N ALA A 127 18.36 15.24 0.43
CA ALA A 127 17.28 14.61 1.13
C ALA A 127 15.96 15.15 0.62
N TRP A 128 15.30 14.44 -0.29
CA TRP A 128 13.87 14.57 -0.46
C TRP A 128 13.21 14.05 0.81
N LYS A 129 12.74 15.00 1.63
CA LYS A 129 12.01 14.75 2.87
C LYS A 129 10.53 14.53 2.54
N PRO A 130 9.98 13.31 2.59
CA PRO A 130 8.57 13.15 2.87
C PRO A 130 8.39 13.34 4.38
N ARG A 131 8.34 14.61 4.78
CA ARG A 131 7.69 15.02 6.02
C ARG A 131 6.19 14.75 5.80
N TRP A 132 5.43 14.64 6.90
CA TRP A 132 3.97 14.43 6.94
C TRP A 132 3.53 12.97 6.87
N TRP A 133 3.66 12.25 7.99
CA TRP A 133 2.52 11.61 8.67
C TRP A 133 2.86 11.48 10.15
N SER A 134 2.56 12.53 10.91
CA SER A 134 2.11 12.37 12.29
C SER A 134 0.64 12.76 12.28
N ILE A 135 -0.18 12.07 13.08
CA ILE A 135 -1.66 12.15 13.22
C ILE A 135 -2.37 11.06 12.38
N ALA A 136 -3.11 10.09 12.94
CA ALA A 136 -3.46 9.78 14.33
C ALA A 136 -3.72 8.27 14.49
N ALA A 137 -3.09 7.65 15.50
CA ALA A 137 -3.59 6.42 16.10
C ALA A 137 -4.26 6.81 17.41
N ASN A 138 -5.59 6.81 17.46
CA ASN A 138 -6.36 6.66 18.71
C ASN A 138 -7.86 6.49 18.41
N ALA A 139 -8.30 5.25 18.33
CA ALA A 139 -9.72 4.92 18.43
C ALA A 139 -9.97 3.57 19.12
N LEU A 140 -9.06 3.15 20.02
CA LEU A 140 -9.28 1.98 20.88
C LEU A 140 -9.00 2.33 22.34
N ARG A 141 -9.81 3.24 22.87
CA ARG A 141 -10.07 3.34 24.32
C ARG A 141 -11.40 2.66 24.61
N LEU A 142 -11.35 1.35 24.80
CA LEU A 142 -12.40 0.61 25.51
C LEU A 142 -12.20 0.85 27.02
N PRO A 143 -13.17 1.39 27.77
CA PRO A 143 -13.06 1.49 29.21
C PRO A 143 -13.32 0.12 29.85
N ARG A 144 -12.27 -0.50 30.41
CA ARG A 144 -12.44 -1.56 31.41
C ARG A 144 -12.81 -0.91 32.74
N TYR A 145 -14.09 -0.91 33.08
CA TYR A 145 -14.57 -0.61 34.42
C TYR A 145 -14.35 -1.85 35.30
N ARG A 146 -13.36 -1.80 36.22
CA ARG A 146 -13.12 -2.86 37.21
C ARG A 146 -13.45 -2.32 38.60
N LYS A 147 -14.47 -2.96 39.17
CA LYS A 147 -15.02 -2.87 40.52
C LYS A 147 -14.02 -3.39 41.57
N GLY A 148 -13.89 -2.70 42.71
CA GLY A 148 -13.16 -3.15 43.90
C GLY A 148 -12.97 -1.98 44.87
N LEU A 149 -13.76 -1.93 45.95
CA LEU A 149 -13.41 -2.38 47.31
C LEU A 149 -12.86 -1.20 48.12
N MET A 150 -13.68 -0.64 49.01
CA MET A 150 -13.24 0.33 50.02
C MET A 150 -13.35 -0.34 51.38
N ASP A 151 -12.18 -0.43 52.02
CA ASP A 151 -11.96 -0.95 53.35
C ASP A 151 -12.65 -0.12 54.44
N VAL A 152 -13.03 -0.87 55.47
CA VAL A 152 -13.53 -0.44 56.77
C VAL A 152 -12.39 0.16 57.58
N GLN A 153 -12.60 1.32 58.21
CA GLN A 153 -11.88 1.66 59.44
C GLN A 153 -12.85 2.21 60.49
N SER A 154 -12.62 1.70 61.70
CA SER A 154 -13.35 1.85 62.95
C SER A 154 -13.39 3.27 63.51
#